data_AF-A0A419FZG0-F1
#
_entry.id   AF-A0A419FZG0-F1
#
_cell.length_a   1.000
_cell.length_b   1.000
_cell.length_c   1.000
_cell.angle_alpha   90.00
_cell.angle_beta   90.00
_cell.angle_gamma   90.00
#
_symmetry.space_group_name_H-M   'P 1'
#
loop_
_entity.id
_entity.type
_entity.pdbx_description
1 polymer ?
#
loop_
_entity_poly.entity_id
_entity_poly.type
_entity_poly.pdbx_seq_one_letter_code
_entity_poly.pdbx_strand_id
1 'polypeptide(L)' 'MKGLAEAIILQSLEDLCTQPHRKESRKFFGKNGFRTCAEIAGIDTVEQFKILHLLGGRKNGRNSRVH' A
#
# COMPACT_ATOMS: atom_id res chain seq x y z
N MET A 1 -11.99 2.79 17.01
CA MET A 1 -11.85 2.90 15.53
C MET A 1 -10.40 2.87 15.07
N LYS A 2 -9.46 3.51 15.78
CA LYS A 2 -8.00 3.47 15.48
C LYS A 2 -7.45 2.07 15.19
N GLY A 3 -7.62 1.11 16.12
CA GLY A 3 -7.08 -0.24 15.96
C GLY A 3 -7.66 -1.03 14.77
N LEU A 4 -8.90 -0.76 14.37
CA LEU A 4 -9.48 -1.37 13.17
C LEU A 4 -8.83 -0.82 11.89
N ALA A 5 -8.57 0.49 11.85
CA ALA A 5 -7.89 1.11 10.72
C ALA A 5 -6.44 0.63 10.59
N GLU A 6 -5.73 0.49 11.72
CA GLU A 6 -4.39 -0.10 11.76
C GLU A 6 -4.41 -1.55 11.24
N ALA A 7 -5.36 -2.37 11.71
CA ALA A 7 -5.51 -3.75 11.25
C ALA A 7 -5.77 -3.83 9.74
N ILE A 8 -6.65 -2.98 9.19
CA ILE A 8 -6.93 -2.94 7.75
C ILE A 8 -5.68 -2.57 6.95
N ILE A 9 -4.88 -1.60 7.42
CA ILE A 9 -3.63 -1.20 6.76
C ILE A 9 -2.63 -2.36 6.78
N LEU A 10 -2.46 -3.02 7.92
CA LEU A 10 -1.54 -4.16 8.08
C LEU A 10 -1.96 -5.36 7.22
N GLN A 11 -3.24 -5.73 7.22
CA GLN A 11 -3.77 -6.79 6.36
C GLN A 11 -3.54 -6.45 4.88
N SER A 12 -3.81 -5.21 4.48
CA SER A 12 -3.57 -4.76 3.11
C SER A 12 -2.08 -4.82 2.73
N LEU A 13 -1.16 -4.56 3.66
CA LEU A 13 0.28 -4.70 3.45
C LEU A 13 0.68 -6.17 3.26
N GLU A 14 0.15 -7.08 4.08
CA GLU A 14 0.40 -8.52 3.97
C GLU A 14 -0.13 -9.07 2.63
N ASP A 15 -1.34 -8.65 2.25
CA ASP A 15 -2.00 -9.06 1.02
C ASP A 15 -1.28 -8.58 -0.25
N LEU A 16 -0.41 -7.57 -0.16
CA LEU A 16 0.45 -7.20 -1.29
C LEU A 16 1.51 -8.26 -1.63
N CYS A 17 1.87 -9.10 -0.65
CA CYS A 17 2.82 -10.19 -0.80
C CYS A 17 2.15 -11.49 -1.30
N THR A 18 0.81 -11.60 -1.25
CA THR A 18 0.05 -12.78 -1.70
C THR A 18 -0.59 -12.53 -3.08
N GLN A 19 -0.50 -13.49 -4.01
CA GLN A 19 -1.04 -13.29 -5.38
C GLN A 19 -2.54 -12.96 -5.46
N PRO A 20 -3.47 -13.59 -4.70
CA PRO A 20 -4.90 -13.39 -4.91
C PRO A 20 -5.38 -11.99 -4.50
N HIS A 21 -4.78 -11.38 -3.47
CA HIS A 21 -5.27 -10.12 -2.90
C HIS A 21 -4.44 -8.90 -3.32
N ARG A 22 -3.26 -9.10 -3.91
CA ARG A 22 -2.34 -8.01 -4.33
C ARG A 22 -2.98 -6.92 -5.18
N LYS A 23 -3.89 -7.26 -6.11
CA LYS A 23 -4.55 -6.27 -6.98
C LYS A 23 -5.50 -5.39 -6.18
N GLU A 24 -6.22 -5.98 -5.24
CA GLU A 24 -7.16 -5.27 -4.38
C GLU A 24 -6.41 -4.37 -3.39
N SER A 25 -5.35 -4.87 -2.77
CA SER A 25 -4.50 -4.07 -1.87
C SER A 25 -3.82 -2.91 -2.59
N ARG A 26 -3.35 -3.11 -3.83
CA ARG A 26 -2.85 -1.99 -4.67
C ARG A 26 -3.93 -0.93 -4.91
N LYS A 27 -5.18 -1.34 -5.12
CA LYS A 27 -6.31 -0.43 -5.30
C LYS A 27 -6.66 0.31 -4.00
N PHE A 28 -6.50 -0.33 -2.85
CA PHE A 28 -6.66 0.30 -1.53
C PHE A 28 -5.63 1.42 -1.32
N PHE A 29 -4.34 1.13 -1.53
CA PHE A 29 -3.26 2.13 -1.39
C PHE A 29 -3.30 3.22 -2.46
N GLY A 30 -3.85 2.94 -3.65
CA GLY A 30 -4.00 3.92 -4.73
C GLY A 30 -5.26 4.79 -4.65
N LYS A 31 -6.09 4.66 -3.61
CA LYS A 31 -7.37 5.37 -3.47
C LYS A 31 -7.53 5.99 -2.08
N ASN A 32 -8.65 6.69 -1.89
CA ASN A 32 -9.05 7.30 -0.63
C ASN A 32 -9.14 6.31 0.55
N GLY A 33 -9.26 5.00 0.29
CA GLY A 33 -9.35 3.98 1.35
C GLY A 33 -8.15 3.99 2.30
N PHE A 34 -6.92 4.07 1.75
CA PHE A 34 -5.73 4.18 2.57
C PHE A 34 -5.67 5.50 3.33
N ARG A 35 -6.00 6.63 2.67
CA ARG A 35 -6.00 7.94 3.32
C ARG A 35 -6.95 7.99 4.51
N THR A 36 -8.17 7.49 4.37
CA THR A 36 -9.15 7.44 5.45
C THR A 36 -8.68 6.57 6.60
N CYS A 37 -8.12 5.38 6.31
CA CYS A 37 -7.59 4.52 7.37
C CYS A 37 -6.37 5.15 8.06
N ALA A 38 -5.50 5.82 7.32
CA ALA A 38 -4.33 6.49 7.86
C ALA A 38 -4.71 7.67 8.77
N GLU A 39 -5.70 8.48 8.37
CA GLU A 39 -6.26 9.56 9.21
C GLU A 39 -6.86 9.00 10.51
N ILE A 40 -7.60 7.88 10.45
CA ILE A 40 -8.19 7.23 11.65
C ILE A 40 -7.11 6.55 12.52
N ALA A 41 -6.06 6.01 11.92
CA ALA A 41 -4.91 5.42 12.60
C ALA A 41 -4.01 6.49 13.26
N GLY A 42 -4.16 7.76 12.88
CA GLY A 42 -3.30 8.85 13.32
C GLY A 42 -1.91 8.82 12.67
N ILE A 43 -1.81 8.26 11.47
CA ILE A 43 -0.59 8.24 10.66
C ILE A 43 -0.49 9.58 9.92
N ASP A 44 0.60 10.31 10.12
CA ASP A 44 0.78 11.62 9.52
C ASP A 44 1.07 11.54 8.00
N THR A 45 0.91 12.66 7.29
CA THR A 45 1.06 12.71 5.83
C THR A 45 2.45 12.29 5.35
N VAL A 46 3.51 12.55 6.12
CA VAL A 46 4.89 12.17 5.81
C VAL A 46 5.04 10.65 5.93
N GLU A 47 4.49 10.05 6.99
CA GLU A 47 4.47 8.60 7.16
C GLU A 47 3.64 7.90 6.08
N GLN A 48 2.48 8.45 5.72
CA GLN A 48 1.68 7.97 4.59
C GLN A 48 2.47 7.97 3.28
N PHE A 49 3.21 9.05 3.01
CA PHE A 49 4.05 9.16 1.82
C PHE A 49 5.17 8.12 1.82
N LYS A 50 5.81 7.88 2.97
CA LYS A 50 6.85 6.83 3.10
C LYS A 50 6.26 5.45 2.77
N ILE A 51 5.08 5.11 3.29
CA ILE A 51 4.39 3.85 2.99
C ILE A 51 4.15 3.75 1.48
N LEU A 52 3.54 4.75 0.86
CA LEU A 52 3.27 4.74 -0.59
C LEU A 52 4.54 4.66 -1.44
N HIS A 53 5.61 5.34 -1.02
CA HIS A 53 6.91 5.27 -1.70
C HIS A 53 7.52 3.87 -1.62
N LEU A 54 7.44 3.20 -0.47
CA LEU A 54 7.87 1.80 -0.32
C LEU A 54 7.05 0.87 -1.22
N LEU A 55 5.76 1.11 -1.37
CA LEU A 55 4.88 0.35 -2.26
C LEU A 55 5.14 0.60 -3.76
N GLY A 56 5.60 1.80 -4.11
CA GLY A 56 6.02 2.18 -5.47
C GLY A 56 7.43 1.71 -5.85
N GLY A 57 8.17 1.13 -4.90
CA GLY A 57 9.58 0.76 -5.02
C GLY A 57 9.87 -0.46 -5.89
N ARG A 58 9.83 -0.27 -7.22
CA ARG A 58 10.72 -0.85 -8.28
C ARG A 58 10.01 -0.78 -9.64
N LYS A 59 10.04 0.39 -10.29
CA LYS A 59 10.16 0.45 -11.75
C LYS A 59 11.65 0.40 -12.13
N ASN A 60 12.36 -0.63 -11.69
CA ASN A 60 13.74 -0.87 -12.13
C ASN A 60 13.94 -2.36 -12.35
N GLY A 61 13.67 -2.77 -13.59
CA GLY A 61 13.69 -4.13 -14.10
C GLY A 61 13.45 -4.07 -15.61
N ARG A 62 14.45 -3.53 -16.31
CA ARG A 62 14.68 -3.46 -17.75
C ARG A 62 13.79 -4.35 -18.62
N ASN A 63 13.07 -3.67 -19.50
CA ASN A 63 12.82 -4.11 -20.85
C ASN A 63 14.17 -4.48 -21.50
N SER A 64 14.51 -5.77 -21.54
CA SER A 64 15.55 -6.31 -22.41
C SER A 64 14.87 -7.31 -23.34
N ARG A 65 14.22 -6.77 -24.38
CA ARG A 65 14.06 -7.51 -25.64
C ARG A 65 15.42 -7.56 -26.32
N VAL A 66 16.12 -8.69 -26.14
CA VAL A 66 17.20 -9.21 -26.99
C VAL A 66 17.15 -10.72 -26.69
N HIS A 67 16.90 -11.66 -27.59
CA HIS A 67 16.99 -11.77 -29.04
C HIS A 67 15.85 -12.70 -29.50
#